data_AF-A0A3P1YE28-F1
#
_entry.id   AF-A0A3P1YE28-F1
#
_cell.length_a   1.000
_cell.length_b   1.000
_cell.length_c   1.000
_cell.angle_alpha   90.00
_cell.angle_beta   90.00
_cell.angle_gamma   90.00
#
_symmetry.space_group_name_H-M   'P 1'
#
loop_
_entity.id
_entity.type
_entity.pdbx_description
1 polymer ?
#
loop_
_entity_poly.entity_id
_entity_poly.type
_entity_poly.pdbx_seq_one_letter_code
_entity_poly.pdbx_strand_id
1 'polypeptide(L)'
;MRGLTHDMARVWRHLRQSGNWWTAQDVYRHWYPVFSEEAVQQMLDYLQRHRFVARRMHIDRGVHVYAVTPDCRALPGHEEGAAC
;
A
#
# COMPACT_ATOMS: atom_id res chain seq x y z
N MET A 1 14.55 12.64 3.61
CA MET A 1 13.25 11.99 3.84
C MET A 1 12.14 12.39 2.83
N ARG A 2 12.39 13.27 1.83
CA ARG A 2 11.34 13.70 0.87
C ARG A 2 10.99 12.69 -0.24
N GLY A 3 11.91 11.78 -0.60
CA GLY A 3 11.66 10.79 -1.66
C GLY A 3 10.69 9.69 -1.23
N LEU A 4 10.89 9.16 -0.02
CA LEU A 4 10.08 8.07 0.54
C LEU A 4 8.57 8.40 0.56
N THR A 5 8.22 9.65 0.86
CA THR A 5 6.82 10.10 0.96
C THR A 5 6.11 10.10 -0.39
N HIS A 6 6.80 10.44 -1.47
CA HIS A 6 6.22 10.48 -2.83
C HIS A 6 6.01 9.07 -3.39
N ASP A 7 6.99 8.19 -3.17
CA ASP A 7 6.92 6.80 -3.60
C ASP A 7 5.85 6.01 -2.83
N MET A 8 5.73 6.24 -1.53
CA MET A 8 4.62 5.73 -0.72
C MET A 8 3.26 6.18 -1.24
N ALA A 9 3.12 7.45 -1.64
CA ALA A 9 1.88 7.97 -2.19
C ALA A 9 1.51 7.31 -3.53
N ARG A 10 2.52 6.97 -4.36
CA ARG A 10 2.30 6.19 -5.61
C ARG A 10 1.81 4.78 -5.31
N VAL A 11 2.47 4.07 -4.39
CA VAL A 11 2.07 2.71 -4.00
C VAL A 11 0.67 2.71 -3.39
N TRP A 12 0.38 3.64 -2.48
CA TRP A 12 -0.94 3.77 -1.87
C TRP A 12 -2.03 4.07 -2.90
N ARG A 13 -1.78 5.01 -3.82
CA ARG A 13 -2.74 5.34 -4.89
C ARG A 13 -3.01 4.12 -5.78
N HIS A 14 -1.98 3.36 -6.12
CA HIS A 14 -2.14 2.13 -6.90
C HIS A 14 -3.01 1.10 -6.17
N LEU A 15 -2.75 0.84 -4.87
CA LEU A 15 -3.56 -0.06 -4.07
C LEU A 15 -5.02 0.41 -3.97
N ARG A 16 -5.25 1.72 -3.83
CA ARG A 16 -6.60 2.31 -3.81
C ARG A 16 -7.31 2.15 -5.14
N GLN A 17 -6.65 2.43 -6.26
CA GLN A 17 -7.24 2.31 -7.59
C GLN A 17 -7.49 0.86 -8.00
N SER A 18 -6.65 -0.07 -7.56
CA SER A 18 -6.82 -1.47 -7.89
C SER A 18 -8.04 -2.09 -7.20
N GLY A 19 -8.45 -1.60 -6.03
CA GLY A 19 -9.56 -2.18 -5.24
C GLY A 19 -9.36 -3.62 -4.77
N ASN A 20 -8.18 -4.22 -5.04
CA ASN A 20 -7.86 -5.60 -4.74
C ASN A 20 -6.83 -5.69 -3.61
N TRP A 21 -6.64 -6.91 -3.10
CA TRP A 21 -5.64 -7.23 -2.10
C TRP A 21 -4.37 -7.74 -2.76
N TRP A 22 -3.23 -7.12 -2.43
CA TRP A 22 -1.94 -7.41 -3.04
C TRP A 22 -0.96 -7.94 -2.00
N THR A 23 -0.17 -8.97 -2.36
CA THR A 23 0.98 -9.33 -1.52
C THR A 23 2.10 -8.31 -1.68
N ALA A 24 3.03 -8.23 -0.72
CA ALA A 24 4.23 -7.41 -0.88
C ALA A 24 5.04 -7.81 -2.12
N GLN A 25 5.05 -9.10 -2.47
CA GLN A 25 5.71 -9.62 -3.65
C GLN A 25 5.03 -9.16 -4.95
N ASP A 26 3.70 -9.11 -4.98
CA ASP A 26 2.95 -8.61 -6.15
C ASP A 26 3.25 -7.12 -6.38
N VAL A 27 3.27 -6.33 -5.29
CA VAL A 27 3.64 -4.91 -5.36
C VAL A 27 5.08 -4.74 -5.85
N TYR A 28 6.02 -5.51 -5.31
CA TYR A 28 7.42 -5.49 -5.76
C TYR A 28 7.54 -5.82 -7.25
N ARG A 29 6.90 -6.90 -7.72
CA ARG A 29 6.93 -7.29 -9.14
C ARG A 29 6.32 -6.24 -10.05
N HIS A 30 5.25 -5.57 -9.61
CA HIS A 30 4.61 -4.51 -10.40
C HIS A 30 5.51 -3.29 -10.59
N TRP A 31 6.29 -2.94 -9.57
CA TRP A 31 7.15 -1.75 -9.58
C TRP A 31 8.63 -2.06 -9.86
N TYR A 32 9.00 -3.30 -10.15
CA TYR A 32 10.38 -3.63 -10.52
C TYR A 32 10.76 -2.99 -11.86
N PRO A 33 11.97 -2.41 -12.01
CA PRO A 33 13.08 -2.30 -11.06
C PRO A 33 13.10 -0.97 -10.25
N VAL A 34 11.99 -0.24 -10.21
CA VAL A 34 11.90 1.09 -9.56
C VAL A 34 12.10 1.00 -8.05
N PHE A 35 11.54 -0.02 -7.41
CA PHE A 35 11.69 -0.26 -5.97
C PHE A 35 12.35 -1.61 -5.69
N SER A 36 13.22 -1.66 -4.68
CA SER A 36 13.69 -2.93 -4.12
C SER A 36 12.60 -3.58 -3.28
N GLU A 37 12.72 -4.89 -3.05
CA GLU A 37 11.79 -5.62 -2.21
C GLU A 37 11.77 -5.06 -0.77
N GLU A 38 12.94 -4.72 -0.21
CA GLU A 38 13.00 -4.13 1.13
C GLU A 38 12.31 -2.76 1.19
N ALA A 39 12.46 -1.94 0.13
CA ALA A 39 11.81 -0.64 0.07
C ALA A 39 10.27 -0.79 0.04
N VAL A 40 9.75 -1.75 -0.74
CA VAL A 40 8.31 -2.05 -0.78
C VAL A 40 7.81 -2.49 0.59
N GLN A 41 8.53 -3.39 1.28
CA GLN A 41 8.15 -3.83 2.62
C GLN A 41 8.12 -2.66 3.62
N GLN A 42 9.17 -1.83 3.65
CA GLN A 42 9.21 -0.65 4.52
C GLN A 42 8.06 0.33 4.24
N MET A 43 7.71 0.52 2.96
CA MET A 43 6.58 1.37 2.58
C MET A 43 5.25 0.79 3.06
N LEU A 44 5.01 -0.52 2.87
CA LEU A 44 3.77 -1.18 3.31
C LEU A 44 3.63 -1.19 4.83
N ASP A 45 4.72 -1.46 5.56
CA ASP A 45 4.72 -1.43 7.02
C ASP A 45 4.42 -0.02 7.56
N TYR A 46 5.00 1.02 6.95
CA TYR A 46 4.70 2.40 7.30
C TYR A 46 3.22 2.72 7.05
N LEU A 47 2.72 2.43 5.85
CA LEU A 47 1.32 2.69 5.50
C LEU A 47 0.37 1.93 6.45
N GLN A 48 0.68 0.69 6.80
CA GLN A 48 -0.12 -0.14 7.70
C GLN A 48 -0.10 0.41 9.13
N ARG A 49 1.07 0.79 9.64
CA ARG A 49 1.24 1.36 10.99
C ARG A 49 0.45 2.64 11.18
N HIS A 50 0.33 3.44 10.12
CA HIS A 50 -0.42 4.70 10.12
C HIS A 50 -1.88 4.55 9.65
N ARG A 51 -2.37 3.32 9.43
CA ARG A 51 -3.74 3.00 8.98
C ARG A 51 -4.11 3.60 7.63
N PHE A 52 -3.14 3.81 6.73
CA PHE A 52 -3.39 4.19 5.33
C PHE A 52 -3.71 2.97 4.46
N VAL A 53 -3.28 1.77 4.87
CA VAL A 53 -3.65 0.48 4.26
C VAL A 53 -4.08 -0.50 5.34
N ALA A 54 -4.98 -1.41 4.97
CA ALA A 54 -5.33 -2.58 5.76
C ALA A 54 -4.37 -3.72 5.44
N ARG A 55 -4.07 -4.55 6.45
CA ARG A 55 -3.32 -5.80 6.31
C ARG A 55 -4.19 -6.95 6.80
N ARG A 56 -4.27 -8.02 6.01
CA ARG A 56 -4.87 -9.29 6.42
C ARG A 56 -3.94 -10.45 6.09
N MET A 57 -4.10 -11.56 6.79
CA MET A 57 -3.43 -12.81 6.42
C MET A 57 -4.31 -13.57 5.42
N HIS A 58 -3.75 -13.91 4.27
CA HIS A 58 -4.42 -14.77 3.31
C HIS A 58 -4.26 -16.22 3.77
N ILE A 59 -5.32 -16.80 4.32
CA ILE A 59 -5.28 -18.10 5.03
C ILE A 59 -4.73 -19.21 4.13
N ASP A 60 -5.16 -19.30 2.86
CA ASP A 60 -4.72 -20.36 1.94
C ASP A 60 -3.25 -20.25 1.51
N ARG A 61 -2.66 -19.05 1.61
CA ARG A 61 -1.29 -18.80 1.13
C ARG A 61 -0.31 -18.57 2.27
N GLY A 62 -0.78 -18.38 3.51
CA GLY A 62 0.07 -18.06 4.66
C GLY A 62 0.82 -16.73 4.53
N VAL A 63 0.37 -15.82 3.67
CA VAL A 63 1.06 -14.53 3.39
C VAL A 63 0.20 -13.33 3.77
N HIS A 64 0.85 -12.23 4.11
CA HIS A 64 0.17 -10.95 4.30
C HIS A 64 -0.19 -10.30 2.96
N VAL A 65 -1.44 -9.83 2.88
CA VAL A 65 -1.93 -9.03 1.77
C VAL A 65 -2.41 -7.67 2.26
N TYR A 66 -2.28 -6.68 1.39
CA TYR A 66 -2.49 -5.26 1.67
C TYR A 66 -3.49 -4.68 0.68
N ALA A 67 -4.39 -3.83 1.18
CA ALA A 67 -5.35 -3.09 0.37
C ALA A 67 -5.71 -1.76 1.03
N VAL A 68 -6.20 -0.80 0.26
CA VAL A 68 -6.85 0.40 0.80
C VAL A 68 -8.35 0.10 0.90
N THR A 69 -8.88 0.09 2.12
CA THR A 69 -10.30 -0.16 2.42
C THR A 69 -11.00 1.13 2.87
N PRO A 70 -12.34 1.18 2.93
CA PRO A 70 -13.06 2.35 3.43
C PRO A 70 -12.68 2.77 4.86
N ASP A 71 -12.24 1.83 5.71
CA ASP A 71 -11.74 2.11 7.06
C ASP A 71 -10.33 2.75 7.10
N CYS A 72 -9.63 2.79 5.97
CA CYS A 72 -8.30 3.38 5.89
C CYS A 72 -8.38 4.91 5.89
N ARG A 73 -7.38 5.55 6.52
CA ARG A 73 -7.20 7.00 6.42
C ARG A 73 -6.79 7.39 5.01
N ALA A 74 -7.29 8.53 4.53
CA ALA A 74 -6.75 9.16 3.34
C ALA A 74 -5.32 9.66 3.62
N LEU A 75 -4.43 9.56 2.63
CA LEU A 75 -3.14 10.23 2.71
C LEU A 75 -3.35 11.76 2.70
N PRO A 76 -2.59 12.55 3.49
CA PRO A 76 -2.67 14.01 3.45
C PRO A 76 -2.43 14.55 2.04
N GLY A 77 -3.29 15.44 1.55
CA GLY A 77 -3.25 15.95 0.17
C GLY A 77 -3.89 15.02 -0.88
N HIS A 78 -4.45 13.88 -0.46
CA HIS A 78 -5.28 12.98 -1.29
C HIS A 78 -6.69 12.85 -0.70
N GLU A 79 -7.18 13.94 -0.12
CA GLU A 79 -8.47 14.05 0.55
C GLU A 79 -9.64 14.21 -0.43
N GLU A 80 -9.37 14.53 -1.70
CA GLU A 80 -10.39 14.60 -2.75
C GLU A 80 -10.91 13.20 -3.10
N GLY A 81 -12.21 13.01 -2.83
CA GLY A 81 -12.91 11.74 -3.01
C GLY A 81 -13.16 10.98 -1.72
N ALA A 82 -13.44 11.67 -0.61
CA ALA A 82 -14.20 11.12 0.50
C ALA A 82 -15.65 10.82 0.03
N ALA A 83 -15.79 9.80 -0.80
CA ALA A 83 -17.01 9.02 -0.91
C ALA A 83 -16.57 7.57 -0.76
N CYS A 84 -17.23 6.91 0.18
CA CYS A 84 -17.11 5.50 0.48
C CYS A 84 -17.09 4.62 -0.78
#